data_AF-X8H615-F1
#
_entry.id   AF-X8H615-F1
#
_cell.length_a   1.000
_cell.length_b   1.000
_cell.length_c   1.000
_cell.angle_alpha   90.00
_cell.angle_beta   90.00
_cell.angle_gamma   90.00
#
_symmetry.space_group_name_H-M   'P 1'
#
loop_
_entity.id
_entity.type
_entity.pdbx_description
1 polymer ?
#
loop_
_entity_poly.entity_id
_entity_poly.type
_entity_poly.pdbx_seq_one_letter_code
_entity_poly.pdbx_strand_id
1 'polypeptide(L)'
;MAKKLRICETVLRDGHQSILATRMRYEQMEPVLGLLDEIGYEALECWGGATYDSCLRFLNEDPWERLRKLKANVKNTPLQMLLRGQNLLGYKHYSDDVVEAFCKAAVKNGIDRIRIFDALNDPRNMEAAIKYSKKAGAHVQSAMVYTISPVHTTESFLKVAETLVEMGTDSLCIKDMSGLLGPADAFDLVSTFKKRFGELPIDLHSHFTCGLASTTYWEAAKAGVDIIDTAISPFAHATSQPATETMIEMFKGTEWDLGLDLDKYIPLVDHFRKVKQQIAEEFNLKPASDVIPAVRRYQIPGGMLSNTQNQLNEMGMGDRFFDVMDEMPRVREDLGYPPLVTPTSQIVGTMAMMNVMMGDRYKMVPNEVKDLVRGKYGALPGKISDEIRHTIIDDEEPITCRPADLIEPELAGYTEDLNSKGYTGITEEDVLTYAMFPEVAINFFEANRR
;
A
#
# COMPACT_ATOMS: atom_id res chain seq x y z
N MET A 1 25.40 -17.33 14.63
CA MET A 1 24.44 -18.11 13.82
C MET A 1 24.06 -17.22 12.65
N ALA A 2 23.98 -17.75 11.43
CA ALA A 2 23.48 -16.98 10.29
C ALA A 2 22.05 -16.50 10.62
N LYS A 3 21.74 -15.23 10.33
CA LYS A 3 20.39 -14.68 10.52
C LYS A 3 19.49 -15.29 9.45
N LYS A 4 18.49 -16.06 9.89
CA LYS A 4 17.55 -16.74 9.00
C LYS A 4 16.67 -15.71 8.30
N LEU A 5 16.57 -15.78 6.97
CA LEU A 5 15.58 -15.01 6.21
C LEU A 5 14.18 -15.47 6.61
N ARG A 6 13.20 -14.56 6.59
CA ARG A 6 11.82 -14.84 6.97
C ARG A 6 10.83 -14.28 5.95
N ILE A 7 9.61 -14.79 6.01
CA ILE A 7 8.54 -14.41 5.08
C ILE A 7 7.42 -13.69 5.81
N CYS A 8 6.98 -12.56 5.25
CA CYS A 8 5.63 -12.06 5.45
C CYS A 8 4.76 -12.53 4.28
N GLU A 9 3.69 -13.26 4.58
CA GLU A 9 2.81 -13.84 3.56
C GLU A 9 1.63 -12.91 3.30
N THR A 10 1.41 -12.56 2.02
CA THR A 10 0.46 -11.52 1.59
C THR A 10 -0.81 -12.06 0.92
N VAL A 11 -0.98 -13.38 0.80
CA VAL A 11 -2.14 -14.00 0.11
C VAL A 11 -3.50 -13.49 0.61
N LEU A 12 -3.62 -13.15 1.91
CA LEU A 12 -4.87 -12.67 2.52
C LEU A 12 -5.12 -11.16 2.34
N ARG A 13 -4.16 -10.40 1.78
CA ARG A 13 -4.28 -8.95 1.54
C ARG A 13 -3.76 -8.56 0.15
N ASP A 14 -2.45 -8.38 -0.02
CA ASP A 14 -1.90 -7.84 -1.28
C ASP A 14 -2.01 -8.81 -2.46
N GLY A 15 -1.95 -10.12 -2.20
CA GLY A 15 -2.09 -11.15 -3.24
C GLY A 15 -3.37 -10.99 -4.04
N HIS A 16 -4.52 -11.10 -3.37
CA HIS A 16 -5.83 -10.95 -4.02
C HIS A 16 -6.16 -9.50 -4.40
N GLN A 17 -5.62 -8.50 -3.68
CA GLN A 17 -5.72 -7.10 -4.11
C GLN A 17 -5.06 -6.87 -5.48
N SER A 18 -3.91 -7.50 -5.70
CA SER A 18 -3.12 -7.35 -6.93
C SER A 18 -3.69 -8.15 -8.10
N ILE A 19 -4.15 -9.38 -7.84
CA ILE A 19 -4.55 -10.32 -8.91
C ILE A 19 -6.05 -10.27 -9.21
N LEU A 20 -6.90 -9.96 -8.22
CA LEU A 20 -8.35 -10.16 -8.27
C LEU A 20 -9.15 -9.05 -7.59
N ALA A 21 -8.69 -7.79 -7.72
CA ALA A 21 -9.43 -6.59 -7.30
C ALA A 21 -9.98 -6.64 -5.86
N THR A 22 -9.23 -7.29 -4.97
CA THR A 22 -9.52 -7.36 -3.53
C THR A 22 -10.83 -8.08 -3.18
N ARG A 23 -11.21 -9.10 -3.97
CA ARG A 23 -12.52 -9.77 -3.84
C ARG A 23 -12.54 -11.07 -3.03
N MET A 24 -11.49 -11.37 -2.27
CA MET A 24 -11.49 -12.55 -1.39
C MET A 24 -12.38 -12.31 -0.15
N ARG A 25 -13.34 -13.22 0.06
CA ARG A 25 -14.27 -13.25 1.20
C ARG A 25 -13.66 -13.97 2.40
N TYR A 26 -14.14 -13.67 3.61
CA TYR A 26 -13.67 -14.39 4.82
C TYR A 26 -13.93 -15.90 4.74
N GLU A 27 -15.08 -16.32 4.22
CA GLU A 27 -15.45 -17.75 4.07
C GLU A 27 -14.47 -18.53 3.16
N GLN A 28 -13.78 -17.84 2.26
CA GLN A 28 -12.74 -18.41 1.41
C GLN A 28 -11.39 -18.47 2.11
N MET A 29 -11.17 -17.65 3.14
CA MET A 29 -9.95 -17.66 3.95
C MET A 29 -10.02 -18.73 5.05
N GLU A 30 -11.17 -18.80 5.73
CA GLU A 30 -11.41 -19.60 6.94
C GLU A 30 -10.90 -21.06 6.86
N PRO A 31 -11.13 -21.83 5.79
CA PRO A 31 -10.78 -23.27 5.75
C PRO A 31 -9.28 -23.57 5.89
N VAL A 32 -8.42 -22.57 5.63
CA VAL A 32 -6.96 -22.74 5.63
C VAL A 32 -6.23 -21.91 6.69
N LEU A 33 -6.95 -21.12 7.50
CA LEU A 33 -6.32 -20.23 8.49
C LEU A 33 -5.46 -20.98 9.51
N GLY A 34 -5.93 -22.14 10.01
CA GLY A 34 -5.15 -22.95 10.94
C GLY A 34 -3.84 -23.45 10.33
N LEU A 35 -3.87 -23.87 9.06
CA LEU A 35 -2.67 -24.31 8.37
C LEU A 35 -1.71 -23.15 8.10
N LEU A 36 -2.21 -21.98 7.69
CA LEU A 36 -1.40 -20.77 7.54
C LEU A 36 -0.70 -20.37 8.84
N ASP A 37 -1.38 -20.54 9.98
CA ASP A 37 -0.86 -20.23 11.31
C ASP A 37 0.26 -21.18 11.77
N GLU A 38 0.31 -22.41 11.23
CA GLU A 38 1.30 -23.45 11.56
C GLU A 38 2.56 -23.43 10.69
N ILE A 39 2.61 -22.59 9.65
CA ILE A 39 3.76 -22.53 8.73
C ILE A 39 5.00 -21.95 9.43
N GLY A 40 4.82 -20.91 10.25
CA GLY A 40 5.92 -20.17 10.89
C GLY A 40 6.36 -18.92 10.12
N TYR A 41 5.39 -18.16 9.57
CA TYR A 41 5.65 -16.85 8.98
C TYR A 41 6.08 -15.81 10.04
N GLU A 42 6.83 -14.79 9.62
CA GLU A 42 7.09 -13.61 10.44
C GLU A 42 5.80 -12.83 10.71
N ALA A 43 4.93 -12.77 9.70
CA ALA A 43 3.60 -12.18 9.78
C ALA A 43 2.70 -12.63 8.62
N LEU A 44 1.39 -12.57 8.83
CA LEU A 44 0.38 -12.68 7.79
C LEU A 44 -0.21 -11.30 7.52
N GLU A 45 0.05 -10.75 6.33
CA GLU A 45 -0.61 -9.52 5.92
C GLU A 45 -2.03 -9.83 5.46
N CYS A 46 -3.01 -9.40 6.25
CA CYS A 46 -4.41 -9.84 6.11
C CYS A 46 -5.44 -8.71 6.21
N TRP A 47 -5.00 -7.46 6.40
CA TRP A 47 -5.89 -6.33 6.64
C TRP A 47 -5.32 -4.99 6.18
N GLY A 48 -6.14 -3.94 6.19
CA GLY A 48 -5.79 -2.63 5.65
C GLY A 48 -5.68 -2.61 4.13
N GLY A 49 -5.02 -1.59 3.58
CA GLY A 49 -5.06 -1.33 2.14
C GLY A 49 -6.51 -1.23 1.63
N ALA A 50 -6.80 -1.86 0.48
CA ALA A 50 -8.13 -1.79 -0.13
C ALA A 50 -9.13 -2.81 0.46
N THR A 51 -8.72 -3.70 1.37
CA THR A 51 -9.64 -4.74 1.88
C THR A 51 -10.78 -4.12 2.67
N TYR A 52 -10.54 -3.00 3.36
CA TYR A 52 -11.55 -2.35 4.19
C TYR A 52 -12.72 -1.80 3.35
N ASP A 53 -12.43 -1.03 2.30
CA ASP A 53 -13.45 -0.55 1.36
C ASP A 53 -14.12 -1.73 0.62
N SER A 54 -13.33 -2.72 0.18
CA SER A 54 -13.87 -3.87 -0.56
C SER A 54 -14.85 -4.70 0.28
N CYS A 55 -14.55 -4.94 1.55
CA CYS A 55 -15.44 -5.60 2.50
C CYS A 55 -16.84 -4.97 2.49
N LEU A 56 -16.89 -3.64 2.66
CA LEU A 56 -18.13 -2.89 2.75
C LEU A 56 -18.84 -2.79 1.40
N ARG A 57 -18.10 -2.38 0.36
CA ARG A 57 -18.65 -1.99 -0.94
C ARG A 57 -19.04 -3.15 -1.83
N PHE A 58 -18.29 -4.25 -1.78
CA PHE A 58 -18.41 -5.33 -2.77
C PHE A 58 -18.70 -6.68 -2.16
N LEU A 59 -18.28 -6.91 -0.91
CA LEU A 59 -18.40 -8.20 -0.27
C LEU A 59 -19.54 -8.27 0.74
N ASN A 60 -20.13 -7.13 1.13
CA ASN A 60 -21.11 -7.07 2.20
C ASN A 60 -20.60 -7.77 3.48
N GLU A 61 -19.35 -7.49 3.84
CA GLU A 61 -18.70 -7.95 5.07
C GLU A 61 -18.29 -6.75 5.93
N ASP A 62 -18.40 -6.88 7.25
CA ASP A 62 -17.79 -5.91 8.17
C ASP A 62 -16.27 -6.19 8.27
N PRO A 63 -15.40 -5.24 7.89
CA PRO A 63 -13.95 -5.41 7.96
C PRO A 63 -13.44 -5.65 9.39
N TRP A 64 -14.09 -5.11 10.43
CA TRP A 64 -13.74 -5.36 11.82
C TRP A 64 -14.13 -6.76 12.27
N GLU A 65 -15.30 -7.23 11.85
CA GLU A 65 -15.72 -8.61 12.12
C GLU A 65 -14.79 -9.60 11.44
N ARG A 66 -14.43 -9.35 10.17
CA ARG A 66 -13.41 -10.12 9.45
C ARG A 66 -12.10 -10.19 10.24
N LEU A 67 -11.59 -9.05 10.73
CA LEU A 67 -10.36 -9.00 11.53
C LEU A 67 -10.48 -9.83 12.82
N ARG A 68 -11.57 -9.68 13.58
CA ARG A 68 -11.79 -10.46 14.80
C ARG A 68 -11.85 -11.96 14.52
N LYS A 69 -12.49 -12.37 13.42
CA LYS A 69 -12.54 -13.78 12.99
C LYS A 69 -11.18 -14.31 12.54
N LEU A 70 -10.38 -13.50 11.83
CA LEU A 70 -8.98 -13.85 11.50
C LEU A 70 -8.17 -14.05 12.78
N LYS A 71 -8.19 -13.08 13.72
CA LYS A 71 -7.49 -13.20 15.01
C LYS A 71 -8.02 -14.35 15.87
N ALA A 72 -9.29 -14.72 15.71
CA ALA A 72 -9.87 -15.87 16.40
C ALA A 72 -9.26 -17.21 15.91
N ASN A 73 -8.83 -17.31 14.66
CA ASN A 73 -8.32 -18.54 14.04
C ASN A 73 -6.79 -18.56 13.87
N VAL A 74 -6.13 -17.41 13.84
CA VAL A 74 -4.66 -17.27 13.71
C VAL A 74 -4.10 -16.78 15.04
N LYS A 75 -3.40 -17.66 15.77
CA LYS A 75 -2.94 -17.44 17.15
C LYS A 75 -1.43 -17.33 17.28
N ASN A 76 -0.69 -18.03 16.44
CA ASN A 76 0.76 -18.15 16.54
C ASN A 76 1.49 -17.11 15.68
N THR A 77 0.87 -16.70 14.57
CA THR A 77 1.44 -15.80 13.58
C THR A 77 0.91 -14.38 13.77
N PRO A 78 1.77 -13.35 13.87
CA PRO A 78 1.34 -11.96 13.95
C PRO A 78 0.50 -11.54 12.73
N LEU A 79 -0.62 -10.87 12.98
CA LEU A 79 -1.43 -10.25 11.93
C LEU A 79 -0.87 -8.88 11.57
N GLN A 80 -0.58 -8.68 10.29
CA GLN A 80 -0.07 -7.42 9.75
C GLN A 80 -1.13 -6.70 8.91
N MET A 81 -1.16 -5.38 9.01
CA MET A 81 -1.92 -4.52 8.10
C MET A 81 -1.05 -3.50 7.38
N LEU A 82 -1.54 -3.02 6.23
CA LEU A 82 -1.01 -1.83 5.55
C LEU A 82 -1.85 -0.58 5.90
N LEU A 83 -1.20 0.46 6.43
CA LEU A 83 -1.83 1.72 6.83
C LEU A 83 -1.14 2.90 6.13
N ARG A 84 -1.92 3.80 5.53
CA ARG A 84 -1.39 5.00 4.87
C ARG A 84 -1.37 6.18 5.84
N GLY A 85 -0.38 6.22 6.73
CA GLY A 85 -0.10 7.35 7.63
C GLY A 85 -1.35 8.10 8.11
N GLN A 86 -1.39 9.40 7.82
CA GLN A 86 -2.49 10.30 8.18
C GLN A 86 -3.80 10.05 7.42
N ASN A 87 -3.76 9.34 6.30
CA ASN A 87 -4.95 8.97 5.52
C ASN A 87 -5.65 7.72 6.05
N LEU A 88 -5.01 6.98 6.96
CA LEU A 88 -5.50 5.67 7.41
C LEU A 88 -5.80 4.75 6.23
N LEU A 89 -7.08 4.44 6.02
CA LEU A 89 -7.59 3.66 4.89
C LEU A 89 -8.49 4.50 3.97
N GLY A 90 -8.80 5.75 4.34
CA GLY A 90 -9.61 6.69 3.55
C GLY A 90 -8.76 7.52 2.59
N TYR A 91 -9.36 8.50 1.90
CA TYR A 91 -8.75 9.21 0.76
C TYR A 91 -8.24 10.63 1.06
N LYS A 92 -8.42 11.14 2.29
CA LYS A 92 -7.94 12.46 2.75
C LYS A 92 -7.09 12.34 4.02
N HIS A 93 -6.41 13.40 4.44
CA HIS A 93 -5.84 13.43 5.79
C HIS A 93 -6.96 13.55 6.84
N TYR A 94 -6.80 12.82 7.93
CA TYR A 94 -7.66 12.89 9.10
C TYR A 94 -6.96 13.62 10.24
N SER A 95 -7.72 14.16 11.18
CA SER A 95 -7.19 14.71 12.42
C SER A 95 -6.58 13.62 13.31
N ASP A 96 -5.70 14.04 14.21
CA ASP A 96 -4.91 13.12 15.05
C ASP A 96 -5.76 12.28 16.01
N ASP A 97 -6.92 12.78 16.44
CA ASP A 97 -7.87 12.04 17.28
C ASP A 97 -8.52 10.86 16.53
N VAL A 98 -8.81 11.03 15.24
CA VAL A 98 -9.30 9.94 14.38
C VAL A 98 -8.18 8.92 14.15
N VAL A 99 -6.95 9.37 13.91
CA VAL A 99 -5.79 8.47 13.74
C VAL A 99 -5.52 7.67 15.02
N GLU A 100 -5.58 8.31 16.18
CA GLU A 100 -5.42 7.64 17.47
C GLU A 100 -6.50 6.58 17.69
N ALA A 101 -7.77 6.95 17.50
CA ALA A 101 -8.89 6.04 17.68
C ALA A 101 -8.80 4.83 16.74
N PHE A 102 -8.44 5.05 15.47
CA PHE A 102 -8.26 3.98 14.51
C PHE A 102 -7.13 3.02 14.89
N CYS A 103 -5.94 3.53 15.21
CA CYS A 103 -4.79 2.68 15.58
C CYS A 103 -5.11 1.85 16.83
N LYS A 104 -5.75 2.46 17.83
CA LYS A 104 -6.20 1.76 19.05
C LYS A 104 -7.22 0.67 18.74
N ALA A 105 -8.23 0.97 17.91
CA ALA A 105 -9.25 0.01 17.51
C ALA A 105 -8.67 -1.16 16.70
N ALA A 106 -7.74 -0.89 15.77
CA ALA A 106 -7.07 -1.93 14.97
C ALA A 106 -6.32 -2.93 15.86
N VAL A 107 -5.52 -2.45 16.82
CA VAL A 107 -4.78 -3.33 17.74
C VAL A 107 -5.72 -4.08 18.68
N LYS A 108 -6.70 -3.39 19.27
CA LYS A 108 -7.73 -4.00 20.13
C LYS A 108 -8.46 -5.15 19.43
N ASN A 109 -8.71 -5.05 18.13
CA ASN A 109 -9.43 -6.06 17.36
C ASN A 109 -8.54 -7.18 16.81
N GLY A 110 -7.21 -7.05 16.88
CA GLY A 110 -6.29 -8.17 16.64
C GLY A 110 -5.09 -7.91 15.75
N ILE A 111 -4.86 -6.67 15.29
CA ILE A 111 -3.63 -6.33 14.55
C ILE A 111 -2.43 -6.30 15.50
N ASP A 112 -1.37 -7.05 15.14
CA ASP A 112 -0.13 -7.13 15.91
C ASP A 112 0.96 -6.24 15.29
N ARG A 113 0.98 -6.10 13.95
CA ARG A 113 1.96 -5.32 13.20
C ARG A 113 1.28 -4.31 12.27
N ILE A 114 1.75 -3.07 12.27
CA ILE A 114 1.22 -2.02 11.38
C ILE A 114 2.35 -1.54 10.48
N ARG A 115 2.24 -1.85 9.18
CA ARG A 115 3.10 -1.29 8.14
C ARG A 115 2.56 0.08 7.73
N ILE A 116 3.26 1.14 8.13
CA ILE A 116 2.84 2.53 7.92
C ILE A 116 3.64 3.11 6.76
N PHE A 117 2.99 3.72 5.78
CA PHE A 117 3.67 4.43 4.68
C PHE A 117 2.99 5.76 4.37
N ASP A 118 3.72 6.64 3.67
CA ASP A 118 3.17 7.82 3.00
C ASP A 118 3.50 7.76 1.50
N ALA A 119 2.58 8.22 0.66
CA ALA A 119 2.72 8.24 -0.78
C ALA A 119 3.86 9.15 -1.27
N LEU A 120 4.17 10.21 -0.52
CA LEU A 120 5.25 11.15 -0.84
C LEU A 120 6.56 10.85 -0.12
N ASN A 121 6.60 9.83 0.75
CA ASN A 121 7.68 9.60 1.70
C ASN A 121 7.95 10.81 2.61
N ASP A 122 6.93 11.59 2.98
CA ASP A 122 7.03 12.64 4.00
C ASP A 122 6.82 12.03 5.40
N PRO A 123 7.87 11.90 6.24
CA PRO A 123 7.73 11.26 7.56
C PRO A 123 6.71 11.94 8.47
N ARG A 124 6.44 13.24 8.27
CA ARG A 124 5.47 14.00 9.08
C ARG A 124 4.05 13.46 8.94
N ASN A 125 3.72 12.94 7.76
CA ASN A 125 2.43 12.29 7.51
C ASN A 125 2.33 10.91 8.19
N MET A 126 3.43 10.36 8.70
CA MET A 126 3.47 9.07 9.39
C MET A 126 3.54 9.22 10.91
N GLU A 127 3.88 10.42 11.41
CA GLU A 127 4.18 10.69 12.83
C GLU A 127 3.06 10.24 13.79
N ALA A 128 1.82 10.70 13.59
CA ALA A 128 0.71 10.31 14.45
C ALA A 128 0.41 8.81 14.39
N ALA A 129 0.41 8.22 13.19
CA ALA A 129 0.17 6.81 13.03
C ALA A 129 1.25 5.97 13.73
N ILE A 130 2.53 6.34 13.61
CA ILE A 130 3.64 5.69 14.33
C ILE A 130 3.41 5.80 15.84
N LYS A 131 3.25 7.04 16.35
CA LYS A 131 3.06 7.32 17.77
C LYS A 131 1.90 6.52 18.38
N TYR A 132 0.72 6.56 17.75
CA TYR A 132 -0.48 5.95 18.31
C TYR A 132 -0.53 4.43 18.11
N SER A 133 0.07 3.90 17.04
CA SER A 133 0.26 2.45 16.89
C SER A 133 1.18 1.88 17.96
N LYS A 134 2.30 2.55 18.26
CA LYS A 134 3.19 2.17 19.38
C LYS A 134 2.48 2.26 20.72
N LYS A 135 1.75 3.35 20.97
CA LYS A 135 0.97 3.55 22.20
C LYS A 135 -0.09 2.44 22.37
N ALA A 136 -0.68 1.96 21.29
CA ALA A 136 -1.64 0.86 21.29
C ALA A 136 -0.99 -0.52 21.50
N GLY A 137 0.34 -0.64 21.36
CA GLY A 137 1.09 -1.88 21.58
C GLY A 137 1.40 -2.69 20.32
N ALA A 138 1.21 -2.12 19.13
CA ALA A 138 1.63 -2.77 17.88
C ALA A 138 3.13 -2.66 17.65
N HIS A 139 3.68 -3.64 16.93
CA HIS A 139 4.96 -3.50 16.25
C HIS A 139 4.78 -2.56 15.05
N VAL A 140 5.50 -1.44 15.06
CA VAL A 140 5.42 -0.43 14.01
C VAL A 140 6.52 -0.66 12.98
N GLN A 141 6.11 -0.95 11.74
CA GLN A 141 7.01 -1.04 10.61
C GLN A 141 6.82 0.17 9.69
N SER A 142 7.77 1.10 9.68
CA SER A 142 7.72 2.25 8.79
C SER A 142 8.24 1.89 7.40
N ALA A 143 7.48 2.20 6.37
CA ALA A 143 7.74 1.81 5.00
C ALA A 143 8.03 3.02 4.11
N MET A 144 9.10 2.92 3.32
CA MET A 144 9.47 3.90 2.30
C MET A 144 9.05 3.37 0.93
N VAL A 145 8.25 4.15 0.21
CA VAL A 145 7.81 3.84 -1.15
C VAL A 145 9.00 4.02 -2.10
N TYR A 146 9.46 2.92 -2.69
CA TYR A 146 10.55 2.95 -3.65
C TYR A 146 10.08 3.50 -4.99
N THR A 147 10.93 4.32 -5.63
CA THR A 147 10.71 4.85 -6.97
C THR A 147 12.04 5.30 -7.58
N ILE A 148 12.05 5.53 -8.90
CA ILE A 148 13.25 5.94 -9.63
C ILE A 148 13.04 7.35 -10.19
N SER A 149 13.87 8.31 -9.76
CA SER A 149 13.95 9.64 -10.37
C SER A 149 15.28 10.32 -10.01
N PRO A 150 15.64 11.46 -10.62
CA PRO A 150 16.87 12.18 -10.30
C PRO A 150 17.02 12.60 -8.83
N VAL A 151 15.92 12.68 -8.07
CA VAL A 151 15.92 13.07 -6.65
C VAL A 151 15.82 11.88 -5.69
N HIS A 152 15.52 10.67 -6.20
CA HIS A 152 15.42 9.46 -5.40
C HIS A 152 16.71 8.65 -5.53
N THR A 153 17.60 8.82 -4.56
CA THR A 153 18.89 8.14 -4.46
C THR A 153 18.93 7.30 -3.19
N THR A 154 19.91 6.39 -3.07
CA THR A 154 20.15 5.65 -1.82
C THR A 154 20.31 6.59 -0.62
N GLU A 155 20.97 7.73 -0.79
CA GLU A 155 21.15 8.74 0.27
C GLU A 155 19.83 9.42 0.65
N SER A 156 18.98 9.76 -0.32
CA SER A 156 17.67 10.36 -0.01
C SER A 156 16.76 9.38 0.73
N PHE A 157 16.75 8.10 0.32
CA PHE A 157 16.02 7.06 1.06
C PHE A 157 16.59 6.85 2.47
N LEU A 158 17.93 6.88 2.63
CA LEU A 158 18.56 6.78 3.94
C LEU A 158 18.14 7.91 4.87
N LYS A 159 18.08 9.15 4.38
CA LYS A 159 17.64 10.30 5.18
C LYS A 159 16.21 10.14 5.69
N VAL A 160 15.30 9.66 4.84
CA VAL A 160 13.92 9.34 5.24
C VAL A 160 13.93 8.23 6.31
N ALA A 161 14.71 7.17 6.09
CA ALA A 161 14.83 6.07 7.05
C ALA A 161 15.34 6.54 8.42
N GLU A 162 16.33 7.44 8.46
CA GLU A 162 16.85 8.02 9.71
C GLU A 162 15.76 8.75 10.49
N THR A 163 14.97 9.59 9.82
CA THR A 163 13.84 10.28 10.46
C THR A 163 12.79 9.30 11.00
N LEU A 164 12.48 8.23 10.25
CA LEU A 164 11.54 7.21 10.70
C LEU A 164 12.06 6.40 11.91
N VAL A 165 13.37 6.15 11.96
CA VAL A 165 14.04 5.52 13.10
C VAL A 165 14.02 6.43 14.32
N GLU A 166 14.26 7.72 14.15
CA GLU A 166 14.15 8.73 15.23
C GLU A 166 12.72 8.85 15.77
N MET A 167 11.70 8.66 14.93
CA MET A 167 10.29 8.56 15.34
C MET A 167 9.96 7.27 16.11
N GLY A 168 10.90 6.33 16.17
CA GLY A 168 10.82 5.14 17.00
C GLY A 168 10.22 3.92 16.30
N THR A 169 10.32 3.77 14.98
CA THR A 169 9.91 2.52 14.30
C THR A 169 10.64 1.29 14.85
N ASP A 170 9.96 0.13 14.87
CA ASP A 170 10.51 -1.14 15.35
C ASP A 170 11.19 -1.94 14.21
N SER A 171 10.87 -1.62 12.95
CA SER A 171 11.53 -2.16 11.75
C SER A 171 11.27 -1.28 10.53
N LEU A 172 12.12 -1.36 9.51
CA LEU A 172 11.92 -0.63 8.26
C LEU A 172 11.42 -1.56 7.15
N CYS A 173 10.62 -1.03 6.23
CA CYS A 173 10.25 -1.70 4.99
C CYS A 173 10.65 -0.86 3.79
N ILE A 174 11.33 -1.47 2.82
CA ILE A 174 11.48 -0.92 1.47
C ILE A 174 10.27 -1.42 0.68
N LYS A 175 9.35 -0.51 0.33
CA LYS A 175 8.09 -0.84 -0.35
C LYS A 175 8.17 -0.49 -1.83
N ASP A 176 8.53 -1.48 -2.64
CA ASP A 176 8.49 -1.42 -4.10
C ASP A 176 7.14 -1.92 -4.64
N MET A 177 6.13 -1.05 -4.55
CA MET A 177 4.76 -1.32 -4.98
C MET A 177 4.59 -1.59 -6.49
N SER A 178 5.59 -1.21 -7.31
CA SER A 178 5.51 -1.32 -8.77
C SER A 178 6.49 -2.35 -9.35
N GLY A 179 7.36 -2.94 -8.53
CA GLY A 179 8.38 -3.89 -8.98
C GLY A 179 9.52 -3.23 -9.75
N LEU A 180 9.88 -1.99 -9.39
CA LEU A 180 10.91 -1.17 -10.01
C LEU A 180 12.32 -1.43 -9.47
N LEU A 181 12.47 -2.00 -8.28
CA LEU A 181 13.75 -2.14 -7.61
C LEU A 181 14.60 -3.19 -8.32
N GLY A 182 15.71 -2.75 -8.92
CA GLY A 182 16.66 -3.64 -9.56
C GLY A 182 17.48 -4.43 -8.53
N PRO A 183 18.04 -5.61 -8.90
CA PRO A 183 18.83 -6.40 -7.96
C PRO A 183 20.07 -5.69 -7.40
N ALA A 184 20.82 -4.96 -8.25
CA ALA A 184 21.97 -4.18 -7.80
C ALA A 184 21.56 -3.03 -6.86
N ASP A 185 20.50 -2.29 -7.22
CA ASP A 185 19.96 -1.21 -6.40
C ASP A 185 19.50 -1.73 -5.02
N ALA A 186 18.90 -2.92 -4.97
CA ALA A 186 18.50 -3.56 -3.73
C ALA A 186 19.69 -3.92 -2.84
N PHE A 187 20.75 -4.50 -3.42
CA PHE A 187 21.97 -4.81 -2.67
C PHE A 187 22.54 -3.54 -2.04
N ASP A 188 22.68 -2.47 -2.82
CA ASP A 188 23.26 -1.20 -2.36
C ASP A 188 22.40 -0.54 -1.27
N LEU A 189 21.09 -0.47 -1.49
CA LEU A 189 20.15 0.16 -0.55
C LEU A 189 20.08 -0.59 0.78
N VAL A 190 19.91 -1.92 0.72
CA VAL A 190 19.86 -2.76 1.93
C VAL A 190 21.20 -2.72 2.67
N SER A 191 22.33 -2.84 1.96
CA SER A 191 23.66 -2.78 2.58
C SER A 191 23.88 -1.44 3.28
N THR A 192 23.42 -0.35 2.67
CA THR A 192 23.49 0.99 3.26
C THR A 192 22.68 1.07 4.55
N PHE A 193 21.46 0.55 4.56
CA PHE A 193 20.61 0.56 5.74
C PHE A 193 21.15 -0.35 6.85
N LYS A 194 21.60 -1.57 6.52
CA LYS A 194 22.23 -2.48 7.49
C LYS A 194 23.48 -1.87 8.10
N LYS A 195 24.31 -1.18 7.30
CA LYS A 195 25.48 -0.46 7.80
C LYS A 195 25.09 0.67 8.75
N ARG A 196 24.00 1.38 8.49
CA ARG A 196 23.56 2.54 9.30
C ARG A 196 22.84 2.14 10.59
N PHE A 197 21.97 1.14 10.53
CA PHE A 197 21.03 0.79 11.60
C PHE A 197 21.37 -0.54 12.29
N GLY A 198 22.36 -1.28 11.79
CA GLY A 198 22.81 -2.53 12.39
C GLY A 198 21.72 -3.60 12.43
N GLU A 199 21.30 -3.96 13.65
CA GLU A 199 20.36 -5.06 13.89
C GLU A 199 18.90 -4.72 13.65
N LEU A 200 18.56 -3.44 13.39
CA LEU A 200 17.20 -3.05 13.04
C LEU A 200 16.69 -3.93 11.87
N PRO A 201 15.54 -4.62 12.02
CA PRO A 201 15.03 -5.47 10.98
C PRO A 201 14.65 -4.67 9.73
N ILE A 202 15.08 -5.17 8.57
CA ILE A 202 14.71 -4.62 7.26
C ILE A 202 13.86 -5.64 6.54
N ASP A 203 12.73 -5.16 6.05
CA ASP A 203 11.77 -5.90 5.26
C ASP A 203 11.78 -5.38 3.82
N LEU A 204 11.72 -6.27 2.84
CA LEU A 204 11.63 -5.90 1.43
C LEU A 204 10.33 -6.43 0.83
N HIS A 205 9.46 -5.48 0.48
CA HIS A 205 8.23 -5.73 -0.23
C HIS A 205 8.39 -5.32 -1.69
N SER A 206 8.26 -6.27 -2.61
CA SER A 206 8.35 -5.99 -4.05
C SER A 206 7.28 -6.73 -4.84
N HIS A 207 6.68 -6.03 -5.80
CA HIS A 207 5.80 -6.67 -6.79
C HIS A 207 6.64 -7.29 -7.93
N PHE A 208 6.11 -8.34 -8.54
CA PHE A 208 6.71 -9.08 -9.65
C PHE A 208 6.36 -8.49 -11.02
N THR A 209 5.76 -7.29 -11.06
CA THR A 209 5.22 -6.67 -12.29
C THR A 209 6.27 -6.57 -13.38
N CYS A 210 7.51 -6.18 -13.05
CA CYS A 210 8.60 -6.11 -14.02
C CYS A 210 9.40 -7.43 -14.16
N GLY A 211 9.06 -8.46 -13.38
CA GLY A 211 9.73 -9.77 -13.37
C GLY A 211 11.05 -9.81 -12.61
N LEU A 212 11.39 -8.74 -11.86
CA LEU A 212 12.69 -8.60 -11.20
C LEU A 212 12.71 -9.12 -9.75
N ALA A 213 11.55 -9.13 -9.08
CA ALA A 213 11.49 -9.20 -7.61
C ALA A 213 12.15 -10.44 -6.99
N SER A 214 12.09 -11.63 -7.62
CA SER A 214 12.78 -12.81 -7.09
C SER A 214 14.30 -12.61 -7.04
N THR A 215 14.92 -12.08 -8.10
CA THR A 215 16.36 -11.78 -8.11
C THR A 215 16.68 -10.60 -7.20
N THR A 216 15.78 -9.62 -7.12
CA THR A 216 15.90 -8.50 -6.17
C THR A 216 15.94 -9.00 -4.72
N TYR A 217 15.09 -9.97 -4.35
CA TYR A 217 15.10 -10.60 -3.03
C TYR A 217 16.39 -11.39 -2.77
N TRP A 218 16.91 -12.08 -3.78
CA TRP A 218 18.19 -12.78 -3.67
C TRP A 218 19.36 -11.84 -3.35
N GLU A 219 19.47 -10.73 -4.09
CA GLU A 219 20.53 -9.74 -3.84
C GLU A 219 20.30 -8.99 -2.52
N ALA A 220 19.05 -8.73 -2.14
CA ALA A 220 18.73 -8.16 -0.82
C ALA A 220 19.11 -9.10 0.33
N ALA A 221 18.94 -10.42 0.18
CA ALA A 221 19.39 -11.43 1.15
C ALA A 221 20.91 -11.40 1.34
N LYS A 222 21.67 -11.33 0.25
CA LYS A 222 23.14 -11.12 0.30
C LYS A 222 23.53 -9.85 1.04
N ALA A 223 22.75 -8.78 0.90
CA ALA A 223 22.96 -7.52 1.61
C ALA A 223 22.47 -7.53 3.08
N GLY A 224 21.82 -8.60 3.52
CA GLY A 224 21.38 -8.79 4.90
C GLY A 224 19.96 -8.32 5.21
N VAL A 225 19.05 -8.32 4.21
CA VAL A 225 17.62 -8.14 4.48
C VAL A 225 17.11 -9.24 5.40
N ASP A 226 16.21 -8.90 6.33
CA ASP A 226 15.76 -9.82 7.38
C ASP A 226 14.42 -10.50 7.02
N ILE A 227 13.57 -9.84 6.22
CA ILE A 227 12.22 -10.29 5.85
C ILE A 227 11.96 -9.96 4.37
N ILE A 228 11.26 -10.85 3.66
CA ILE A 228 10.73 -10.61 2.32
C ILE A 228 9.23 -10.89 2.28
N ASP A 229 8.49 -10.12 1.48
CA ASP A 229 7.08 -10.37 1.25
C ASP A 229 6.86 -11.33 0.08
N THR A 230 6.08 -12.38 0.28
CA THR A 230 5.71 -13.33 -0.78
C THR A 230 4.20 -13.60 -0.77
N ALA A 231 3.70 -14.15 -1.87
CA ALA A 231 2.31 -14.60 -1.98
C ALA A 231 2.28 -16.08 -2.33
N ILE A 232 1.36 -16.87 -1.78
CA ILE A 232 1.17 -18.27 -2.21
C ILE A 232 0.83 -18.32 -3.71
N SER A 233 1.44 -19.25 -4.46
CA SER A 233 1.53 -19.22 -5.93
C SER A 233 0.24 -18.94 -6.72
N PRO A 234 -0.98 -19.37 -6.34
CA PRO A 234 -2.19 -19.00 -7.09
C PRO A 234 -2.43 -17.49 -7.13
N PHE A 235 -2.00 -16.76 -6.10
CA PHE A 235 -2.13 -15.31 -5.98
C PHE A 235 -0.80 -14.57 -6.16
N ALA A 236 0.25 -15.25 -6.60
CA ALA A 236 1.57 -14.67 -6.81
C ALA A 236 1.83 -14.26 -8.26
N HIS A 237 3.00 -13.65 -8.48
CA HIS A 237 3.53 -13.19 -9.76
C HIS A 237 2.63 -12.17 -10.46
N ALA A 238 2.92 -11.86 -11.73
CA ALA A 238 2.29 -10.78 -12.49
C ALA A 238 2.34 -9.48 -11.66
N THR A 239 1.20 -8.90 -11.32
CA THR A 239 1.11 -7.70 -10.50
C THR A 239 1.23 -7.96 -9.00
N SER A 240 1.40 -9.19 -8.50
CA SER A 240 1.59 -9.54 -7.10
C SER A 240 3.05 -9.85 -6.75
N GLN A 241 3.34 -10.29 -5.52
CA GLN A 241 4.66 -10.66 -5.01
C GLN A 241 5.18 -11.97 -5.64
N PRO A 242 6.49 -12.28 -5.53
CA PRO A 242 7.01 -13.61 -5.85
C PRO A 242 6.28 -14.74 -5.11
N ALA A 243 6.19 -15.91 -5.74
CA ALA A 243 5.58 -17.08 -5.13
C ALA A 243 6.37 -17.58 -3.91
N THR A 244 5.69 -17.77 -2.79
CA THR A 244 6.26 -18.26 -1.53
C THR A 244 7.02 -19.56 -1.73
N GLU A 245 6.42 -20.53 -2.42
CA GLU A 245 6.99 -21.86 -2.68
C GLU A 245 8.28 -21.76 -3.52
N THR A 246 8.31 -20.83 -4.48
CA THR A 246 9.49 -20.60 -5.31
C THR A 246 10.64 -20.02 -4.47
N MET A 247 10.36 -19.07 -3.59
CA MET A 247 11.39 -18.47 -2.75
C MET A 247 11.95 -19.47 -1.72
N ILE A 248 11.10 -20.36 -1.18
CA ILE A 248 11.55 -21.45 -0.30
C ILE A 248 12.54 -22.36 -1.03
N GLU A 249 12.20 -22.84 -2.23
CA GLU A 249 13.11 -23.71 -2.98
C GLU A 249 14.38 -22.96 -3.42
N MET A 250 14.27 -21.68 -3.77
CA MET A 250 15.42 -20.87 -4.21
C MET A 250 16.48 -20.68 -3.11
N PHE A 251 16.05 -20.50 -1.85
CA PHE A 251 16.96 -20.30 -0.70
C PHE A 251 17.35 -21.60 0.03
N LYS A 252 16.79 -22.74 -0.36
CA LYS A 252 17.04 -24.04 0.27
C LYS A 252 18.52 -24.44 0.22
N GLY A 253 19.08 -24.82 1.37
CA GLY A 253 20.49 -25.20 1.51
C GLY A 253 21.49 -24.04 1.45
N THR A 254 21.02 -22.79 1.36
CA THR A 254 21.86 -21.59 1.45
C THR A 254 21.98 -21.08 2.90
N GLU A 255 22.77 -20.03 3.13
CA GLU A 255 22.83 -19.38 4.46
C GLU A 255 21.53 -18.63 4.83
N TRP A 256 20.67 -18.35 3.84
CA TRP A 256 19.37 -17.68 4.00
C TRP A 256 18.19 -18.66 3.93
N ASP A 257 18.43 -19.96 4.16
CA ASP A 257 17.39 -20.99 4.12
C ASP A 257 16.21 -20.62 5.03
N LEU A 258 15.03 -20.53 4.42
CA LEU A 258 13.77 -20.18 5.08
C LEU A 258 13.28 -21.28 6.02
N GLY A 259 13.76 -22.53 5.87
CA GLY A 259 13.43 -23.68 6.68
C GLY A 259 11.92 -23.91 6.86
N LEU A 260 11.14 -23.58 5.82
CA LEU A 260 9.70 -23.81 5.75
C LEU A 260 9.44 -25.11 4.98
N ASP A 261 8.44 -25.86 5.42
CA ASP A 261 8.09 -27.16 4.84
C ASP A 261 7.18 -26.98 3.62
N LEU A 262 7.72 -27.24 2.42
CA LEU A 262 6.98 -27.14 1.16
C LEU A 262 5.78 -28.10 1.07
N ASP A 263 5.80 -29.25 1.77
CA ASP A 263 4.69 -30.20 1.71
C ASP A 263 3.42 -29.63 2.34
N LYS A 264 3.57 -28.72 3.34
CA LYS A 264 2.45 -28.00 3.94
C LYS A 264 1.77 -27.02 2.96
N TYR A 265 2.43 -26.64 1.87
CA TYR A 265 1.87 -25.70 0.89
C TYR A 265 0.96 -26.37 -0.13
N ILE A 266 1.12 -27.66 -0.41
CA ILE A 266 0.29 -28.39 -1.39
C ILE A 266 -1.23 -28.15 -1.15
N PRO A 267 -1.78 -28.41 0.05
CA PRO A 267 -3.19 -28.14 0.32
C PRO A 267 -3.56 -26.65 0.27
N LEU A 268 -2.65 -25.74 0.65
CA LEU A 268 -2.88 -24.29 0.54
C LEU A 268 -3.03 -23.86 -0.92
N VAL A 269 -2.14 -24.33 -1.78
CA VAL A 269 -2.14 -24.05 -3.22
C VAL A 269 -3.40 -24.59 -3.88
N ASP A 270 -3.78 -25.83 -3.56
CA ASP A 270 -5.00 -26.43 -4.11
C ASP A 270 -6.27 -25.69 -3.69
N HIS A 271 -6.32 -25.23 -2.44
CA HIS A 271 -7.40 -24.39 -1.95
C HIS A 271 -7.44 -23.03 -2.66
N PHE A 272 -6.34 -22.29 -2.65
CA PHE A 272 -6.29 -20.96 -3.25
C PHE A 272 -6.45 -20.96 -4.77
N ARG A 273 -6.11 -22.06 -5.46
CA ARG A 273 -6.43 -22.23 -6.89
C ARG A 273 -7.93 -22.26 -7.13
N LYS A 274 -8.69 -22.97 -6.30
CA LYS A 274 -10.16 -23.00 -6.36
C LYS A 274 -10.76 -21.64 -6.02
N VAL A 275 -10.26 -20.99 -4.96
CA VAL A 275 -10.70 -19.64 -4.56
C VAL A 275 -10.47 -18.63 -5.69
N LYS A 276 -9.29 -18.65 -6.32
CA LYS A 276 -8.99 -17.79 -7.48
C LYS A 276 -10.00 -17.97 -8.60
N GLN A 277 -10.35 -19.21 -8.93
CA GLN A 277 -11.33 -19.53 -9.97
C GLN A 277 -12.73 -19.02 -9.58
N GLN A 278 -13.18 -19.29 -8.35
CA GLN A 278 -14.48 -18.84 -7.85
C GLN A 278 -14.63 -17.32 -7.91
N ILE A 279 -13.62 -16.57 -7.44
CA ILE A 279 -13.64 -15.11 -7.46
C ILE A 279 -13.66 -14.59 -8.91
N ALA A 280 -12.85 -15.17 -9.80
CA ALA A 280 -12.81 -14.78 -11.20
C ALA A 280 -14.17 -14.97 -11.90
N GLU A 281 -14.83 -16.10 -11.63
CA GLU A 281 -16.15 -16.43 -12.20
C GLU A 281 -17.26 -15.55 -11.61
N GLU A 282 -17.34 -15.41 -10.27
CA GLU A 282 -18.36 -14.62 -9.57
C GLU A 282 -18.36 -13.15 -10.00
N PHE A 283 -17.17 -12.55 -10.10
CA PHE A 283 -17.01 -11.12 -10.40
C PHE A 283 -16.69 -10.83 -11.87
N ASN A 284 -16.69 -11.85 -12.74
CA ASN A 284 -16.30 -11.74 -14.15
C ASN A 284 -14.93 -11.02 -14.33
N LEU A 285 -13.97 -11.40 -13.49
CA LEU A 285 -12.62 -10.82 -13.49
C LEU A 285 -11.66 -11.71 -14.28
N LYS A 286 -10.74 -11.07 -14.98
CA LYS A 286 -9.57 -11.75 -15.56
C LYS A 286 -8.40 -11.57 -14.59
N PRO A 287 -7.90 -12.64 -13.95
CA PRO A 287 -6.75 -12.52 -13.07
C PRO A 287 -5.55 -11.96 -13.83
N ALA A 288 -4.79 -11.07 -13.19
CA ALA A 288 -3.51 -10.64 -13.77
C ALA A 288 -2.59 -11.86 -13.97
N SER A 289 -2.00 -11.96 -15.16
CA SER A 289 -1.14 -13.09 -15.57
C SER A 289 0.22 -12.66 -16.11
N ASP A 290 0.33 -11.42 -16.57
CA ASP A 290 1.45 -11.01 -17.41
C ASP A 290 2.53 -10.29 -16.60
N VAL A 291 3.78 -10.55 -16.97
CA VAL A 291 4.93 -9.73 -16.58
C VAL A 291 5.05 -8.58 -17.58
N ILE A 292 5.15 -7.36 -17.07
CA ILE A 292 5.11 -6.12 -17.85
C ILE A 292 6.39 -5.30 -17.56
N PRO A 293 7.56 -5.66 -18.16
CA PRO A 293 8.82 -4.94 -17.93
C PRO A 293 8.75 -3.45 -18.32
N ALA A 294 7.84 -3.09 -19.23
CA ALA A 294 7.60 -1.72 -19.65
C ALA A 294 7.19 -0.79 -18.49
N VAL A 295 6.63 -1.32 -17.39
CA VAL A 295 6.35 -0.54 -16.18
C VAL A 295 7.62 0.11 -15.64
N ARG A 296 8.81 -0.47 -15.79
CA ARG A 296 10.06 0.18 -15.37
C ARG A 296 10.36 1.48 -16.12
N ARG A 297 9.93 1.59 -17.39
CA ARG A 297 10.13 2.79 -18.21
C ARG A 297 9.20 3.93 -17.79
N TYR A 298 7.91 3.63 -17.66
CA TYR A 298 6.89 4.65 -17.39
C TYR A 298 6.65 4.86 -15.89
N GLN A 299 6.99 3.87 -15.07
CA GLN A 299 6.73 3.78 -13.63
C GLN A 299 5.24 3.87 -13.29
N ILE A 300 4.37 3.57 -14.26
CA ILE A 300 2.92 3.58 -14.14
C ILE A 300 2.46 2.17 -13.76
N PRO A 301 1.71 1.99 -12.67
CA PRO A 301 1.12 0.69 -12.34
C PRO A 301 0.26 0.16 -13.50
N GLY A 302 0.33 -1.15 -13.77
CA GLY A 302 -0.35 -1.77 -14.93
C GLY A 302 -1.86 -1.49 -15.00
N GLY A 303 -2.56 -1.53 -13.85
CA GLY A 303 -3.99 -1.21 -13.79
C GLY A 303 -4.31 0.26 -14.14
N MET A 304 -3.39 1.17 -13.89
CA MET A 304 -3.53 2.57 -14.29
C MET A 304 -3.34 2.74 -15.80
N LEU A 305 -2.39 2.03 -16.42
CA LEU A 305 -2.20 2.03 -17.88
C LEU A 305 -3.48 1.60 -18.62
N SER A 306 -4.08 0.48 -18.21
CA SER A 306 -5.33 0.00 -18.82
C SER A 306 -6.48 0.96 -18.61
N ASN A 307 -6.59 1.58 -17.44
CA ASN A 307 -7.64 2.57 -17.16
C ASN A 307 -7.49 3.82 -18.03
N THR A 308 -6.27 4.37 -18.15
CA THR A 308 -6.01 5.52 -19.02
C THR A 308 -6.32 5.22 -20.48
N GLN A 309 -5.95 4.03 -20.97
CA GLN A 309 -6.30 3.61 -22.35
C GLN A 309 -7.82 3.53 -22.55
N ASN A 310 -8.56 2.96 -21.60
CA ASN A 310 -10.02 2.87 -21.68
C ASN A 310 -10.67 4.26 -21.65
N GLN A 311 -10.23 5.16 -20.77
CA GLN A 311 -10.72 6.54 -20.71
C GLN A 311 -10.51 7.28 -22.04
N LEU A 312 -9.33 7.15 -22.64
CA LEU A 312 -9.05 7.74 -23.95
C LEU A 312 -9.93 7.14 -25.05
N ASN A 313 -10.16 5.82 -25.04
CA ASN A 313 -11.05 5.17 -26.00
C ASN A 313 -12.50 5.66 -25.87
N GLU A 314 -13.02 5.78 -24.64
CA GLU A 314 -14.37 6.30 -24.37
C GLU A 314 -14.54 7.75 -24.84
N MET A 315 -13.46 8.54 -24.79
CA MET A 315 -13.42 9.91 -25.30
C MET A 315 -13.17 10.01 -26.81
N GLY A 316 -12.99 8.89 -27.51
CA GLY A 316 -12.66 8.88 -28.94
C GLY A 316 -11.23 9.34 -29.27
N MET A 317 -10.33 9.34 -28.28
CA MET A 317 -8.93 9.77 -28.35
C MET A 317 -7.94 8.62 -28.12
N GLY A 318 -8.34 7.39 -28.43
CA GLY A 318 -7.53 6.19 -28.17
C GLY A 318 -6.16 6.19 -28.85
N ASP A 319 -6.04 6.90 -29.98
CA ASP A 319 -4.80 7.10 -30.74
C ASP A 319 -3.78 7.99 -30.01
N ARG A 320 -4.22 8.78 -29.02
CA ARG A 320 -3.37 9.68 -28.22
C ARG A 320 -2.74 9.00 -26.99
N PHE A 321 -2.88 7.69 -26.83
CA PHE A 321 -2.38 6.98 -25.65
C PHE A 321 -0.88 7.17 -25.43
N PHE A 322 -0.07 7.02 -26.48
CA PHE A 322 1.38 7.19 -26.38
C PHE A 322 1.78 8.64 -26.09
N ASP A 323 1.00 9.62 -26.55
CA ASP A 323 1.23 11.03 -26.18
C ASP A 323 1.06 11.24 -24.68
N VAL A 324 0.06 10.58 -24.05
CA VAL A 324 -0.11 10.63 -22.59
C VAL A 324 1.06 9.95 -21.87
N MET A 325 1.54 8.82 -22.38
CA MET A 325 2.69 8.11 -21.80
C MET A 325 3.97 8.93 -21.87
N ASP A 326 4.16 9.72 -22.93
CA ASP A 326 5.30 10.63 -23.07
C ASP A 326 5.14 11.90 -22.22
N GLU A 327 3.90 12.32 -21.93
CA GLU A 327 3.62 13.49 -21.09
C GLU A 327 3.75 13.21 -19.59
N MET A 328 3.46 11.98 -19.16
CA MET A 328 3.50 11.61 -17.74
C MET A 328 4.85 11.86 -17.05
N PRO A 329 6.02 11.48 -17.63
CA PRO A 329 7.31 11.81 -17.04
C PRO A 329 7.55 13.32 -16.87
N ARG A 330 7.07 14.13 -17.82
CA ARG A 330 7.21 15.60 -17.79
C ARG A 330 6.35 16.22 -16.69
N VAL A 331 5.10 15.79 -16.58
CA VAL A 331 4.20 16.21 -15.49
C VAL A 331 4.76 15.77 -14.14
N ARG A 332 5.30 14.55 -14.03
CA ARG A 332 5.89 14.06 -12.80
C ARG A 332 7.08 14.92 -12.36
N GLU A 333 7.94 15.30 -13.30
CA GLU A 333 9.07 16.21 -13.04
C GLU A 333 8.58 17.58 -12.56
N ASP A 334 7.65 18.19 -13.28
CA ASP A 334 7.07 19.49 -12.94
C ASP A 334 6.40 19.52 -11.56
N LEU A 335 5.84 18.39 -11.13
CA LEU A 335 5.21 18.23 -9.82
C LEU A 335 6.19 17.77 -8.72
N GLY A 336 7.50 17.90 -8.93
CA GLY A 336 8.50 17.60 -7.89
C GLY A 336 8.75 16.10 -7.68
N TYR A 337 8.59 15.29 -8.73
CA TYR A 337 8.84 13.85 -8.75
C TYR A 337 8.12 13.02 -7.66
N PRO A 338 6.80 13.16 -7.44
CA PRO A 338 6.12 12.30 -6.48
C PRO A 338 6.30 10.81 -6.86
N PRO A 339 6.46 9.89 -5.90
CA PRO A 339 6.34 8.46 -6.17
C PRO A 339 4.96 8.17 -6.77
N LEU A 340 4.88 7.27 -7.76
CA LEU A 340 3.62 6.96 -8.44
C LEU A 340 2.88 5.82 -7.73
N VAL A 341 2.31 6.13 -6.56
CA VAL A 341 1.45 5.25 -5.76
C VAL A 341 0.10 5.94 -5.53
N THR A 342 -0.89 5.28 -4.92
CA THR A 342 -2.17 5.95 -4.63
C THR A 342 -2.00 7.00 -3.52
N PRO A 343 -2.43 8.26 -3.71
CA PRO A 343 -3.22 8.79 -4.84
C PRO A 343 -2.41 9.50 -5.93
N THR A 344 -1.12 9.78 -5.71
CA THR A 344 -0.26 10.60 -6.59
C THR A 344 -0.14 10.08 -8.02
N SER A 345 -0.15 8.77 -8.22
CA SER A 345 -0.21 8.13 -9.55
C SER A 345 -1.39 8.65 -10.38
N GLN A 346 -2.60 8.63 -9.82
CA GLN A 346 -3.81 9.14 -10.49
C GLN A 346 -3.72 10.64 -10.77
N ILE A 347 -3.21 11.42 -9.81
CA ILE A 347 -3.05 12.88 -9.95
C ILE A 347 -2.15 13.21 -11.16
N VAL A 348 -0.98 12.57 -11.26
CA VAL A 348 -0.04 12.76 -12.37
C VAL A 348 -0.64 12.30 -13.69
N GLY A 349 -1.32 11.14 -13.72
CA GLY A 349 -1.93 10.61 -14.95
C GLY A 349 -3.07 11.48 -15.47
N THR A 350 -3.97 11.93 -14.60
CA THR A 350 -5.07 12.82 -14.98
C THR A 350 -4.54 14.13 -15.56
N MET A 351 -3.52 14.72 -14.95
CA MET A 351 -2.90 15.93 -15.48
C MET A 351 -2.25 15.68 -16.85
N ALA A 352 -1.50 14.58 -17.01
CA ALA A 352 -0.90 14.24 -18.30
C ALA A 352 -1.96 14.05 -19.40
N MET A 353 -3.07 13.36 -19.08
CA MET A 353 -4.20 13.20 -19.98
C MET A 353 -4.80 14.57 -20.36
N MET A 354 -5.02 15.45 -19.39
CA MET A 354 -5.58 16.78 -19.66
C MET A 354 -4.66 17.67 -20.51
N ASN A 355 -3.34 17.63 -20.28
CA ASN A 355 -2.36 18.34 -21.12
C ASN A 355 -2.47 17.89 -22.59
N VAL A 356 -2.53 16.58 -22.83
CA VAL A 356 -2.64 16.00 -24.17
C VAL A 356 -3.98 16.33 -24.84
N MET A 357 -5.07 16.30 -24.08
CA MET A 357 -6.41 16.63 -24.56
C MET A 357 -6.53 18.11 -24.95
N MET A 358 -5.98 19.00 -24.14
CA MET A 358 -6.06 20.44 -24.36
C MET A 358 -5.06 20.96 -25.40
N GLY A 359 -4.03 20.17 -25.71
CA GLY A 359 -2.94 20.54 -26.62
C GLY A 359 -2.01 21.62 -26.05
N ASP A 360 -2.15 21.92 -24.75
CA ASP A 360 -1.40 22.95 -24.03
C ASP A 360 -1.26 22.55 -22.56
N ARG A 361 -0.05 22.70 -22.00
CA ARG A 361 0.27 22.18 -20.66
C ARG A 361 -0.34 23.10 -19.60
N TYR A 362 -1.00 22.51 -18.61
CA TYR A 362 -1.60 23.21 -17.46
C TYR A 362 -2.67 24.25 -17.81
N LYS A 363 -3.23 24.21 -19.03
CA LYS A 363 -4.36 25.08 -19.43
C LYS A 363 -5.60 24.89 -18.56
N MET A 364 -5.84 23.66 -18.10
CA MET A 364 -6.90 23.32 -17.16
C MET A 364 -6.32 22.36 -16.13
N VAL A 365 -6.25 22.79 -14.87
CA VAL A 365 -5.60 22.03 -13.81
C VAL A 365 -6.63 21.52 -12.80
N PRO A 366 -6.76 20.20 -12.60
CA PRO A 366 -7.61 19.61 -11.56
C PRO A 366 -7.27 20.09 -10.15
N ASN A 367 -8.26 20.09 -9.27
CA ASN A 367 -8.08 20.49 -7.88
C ASN A 367 -7.07 19.62 -7.15
N GLU A 368 -6.99 18.33 -7.45
CA GLU A 368 -6.05 17.39 -6.82
C GLU A 368 -4.60 17.73 -7.18
N VAL A 369 -4.35 18.19 -8.40
CA VAL A 369 -3.04 18.69 -8.84
C VAL A 369 -2.72 19.99 -8.11
N LYS A 370 -3.68 20.92 -8.03
CA LYS A 370 -3.51 22.16 -7.26
C LYS A 370 -3.22 21.87 -5.79
N ASP A 371 -3.94 20.93 -5.18
CA ASP A 371 -3.80 20.55 -3.78
C ASP A 371 -2.47 19.85 -3.49
N LEU A 372 -1.93 19.10 -4.46
CA LEU A 372 -0.56 18.59 -4.42
C LEU A 372 0.46 19.72 -4.40
N VAL A 373 0.33 20.71 -5.29
CA VAL A 373 1.23 21.88 -5.35
C VAL A 373 1.08 22.78 -4.13
N ARG A 374 -0.13 22.91 -3.56
CA ARG A 374 -0.39 23.60 -2.29
C ARG A 374 0.23 22.89 -1.09
N GLY A 375 0.72 21.66 -1.23
CA GLY A 375 1.29 20.89 -0.12
C GLY A 375 0.25 20.23 0.79
N LYS A 376 -1.03 20.12 0.39
CA LYS A 376 -2.07 19.47 1.22
C LYS A 376 -1.83 17.98 1.43
N TYR A 377 -1.05 17.36 0.55
CA TYR A 377 -0.65 15.95 0.66
C TYR A 377 0.68 15.76 1.41
N GLY A 378 1.41 16.83 1.75
CA GLY A 378 2.74 16.77 2.35
C GLY A 378 3.82 17.39 1.47
N ALA A 379 5.07 17.29 1.92
CA ALA A 379 6.24 17.77 1.18
C ALA A 379 6.54 16.87 -0.01
N LEU A 380 6.82 17.50 -1.15
CA LEU A 380 7.27 16.80 -2.35
C LEU A 380 8.75 16.44 -2.24
N PRO A 381 9.20 15.31 -2.82
CA PRO A 381 10.61 14.93 -2.81
C PRO A 381 11.52 15.92 -3.55
N GLY A 382 11.03 16.47 -4.66
CA GLY A 382 11.71 17.46 -5.50
C GLY A 382 11.10 18.86 -5.39
N LYS A 383 11.80 19.83 -5.97
CA LYS A 383 11.32 21.21 -6.07
C LYS A 383 10.41 21.37 -7.28
N ILE A 384 9.37 22.19 -7.13
CA ILE A 384 8.58 22.72 -8.24
C ILE A 384 9.19 24.07 -8.63
N SER A 385 9.28 24.37 -9.94
CA SER A 385 9.75 25.67 -10.41
C SER A 385 8.72 26.78 -10.10
N ASP A 386 9.18 28.01 -9.88
CA ASP A 386 8.26 29.13 -9.59
C ASP A 386 7.24 29.36 -10.70
N GLU A 387 7.64 29.15 -11.97
CA GLU A 387 6.77 29.24 -13.14
C GLU A 387 5.64 28.19 -13.11
N ILE A 388 5.96 26.93 -12.85
CA ILE A 388 4.97 25.85 -12.78
C ILE A 388 4.07 26.04 -11.56
N ARG A 389 4.64 26.41 -10.40
CA ARG A 389 3.87 26.71 -9.20
C ARG A 389 2.85 27.82 -9.47
N HIS A 390 3.30 28.95 -10.01
CA HIS A 390 2.42 30.08 -10.33
C HIS A 390 1.37 29.72 -11.40
N THR A 391 1.73 28.90 -12.40
CA THR A 391 0.76 28.43 -13.41
C THR A 391 -0.36 27.58 -12.79
N ILE A 392 -0.07 26.81 -11.73
CA ILE A 392 -1.02 25.87 -11.15
C ILE A 392 -1.86 26.51 -10.03
N ILE A 393 -1.23 27.33 -9.17
CA ILE A 393 -1.86 27.90 -7.96
C ILE A 393 -1.77 29.44 -7.87
N ASP A 394 -1.41 30.12 -8.94
CA ASP A 394 -1.27 31.58 -8.99
C ASP A 394 -0.34 32.12 -7.89
N ASP A 395 -0.79 33.11 -7.11
CA ASP A 395 -0.02 33.73 -6.02
C ASP A 395 -0.26 33.05 -4.66
N GLU A 396 -0.90 31.87 -4.61
CA GLU A 396 -1.11 31.14 -3.36
C GLU A 396 0.21 30.63 -2.77
N GLU A 397 0.40 30.79 -1.46
CA GLU A 397 1.56 30.27 -0.73
C GLU A 397 1.36 28.79 -0.34
N PRO A 398 2.28 27.88 -0.69
CA PRO A 398 2.19 26.48 -0.31
C PRO A 398 2.27 26.25 1.20
N ILE A 399 1.57 25.23 1.69
CA ILE A 399 1.64 24.73 3.06
C ILE A 399 3.03 24.13 3.29
N THR A 400 3.75 24.63 4.30
CA THR A 400 5.10 24.14 4.66
C THR A 400 5.13 23.33 5.96
N CYS A 401 4.10 23.41 6.80
CA CYS A 401 3.93 22.56 7.98
C CYS A 401 3.42 21.15 7.62
N ARG A 402 3.21 20.29 8.62
CA ARG A 402 2.51 19.02 8.44
C ARG A 402 1.03 19.33 8.18
N PRO A 403 0.41 18.86 7.08
CA PRO A 403 -0.95 19.30 6.72
C PRO A 403 -2.02 18.95 7.77
N ALA A 404 -1.80 17.87 8.53
CA ALA A 404 -2.68 17.46 9.63
C ALA A 404 -2.76 18.49 10.76
N ASP A 405 -1.74 19.33 10.95
CA ASP A 405 -1.72 20.36 11.98
C ASP A 405 -2.75 21.48 11.71
N LEU A 406 -3.31 21.51 10.50
CA LEU A 406 -4.36 22.44 10.06
C LEU A 406 -5.77 21.83 10.13
N ILE A 407 -5.90 20.58 10.60
CA ILE A 407 -7.17 19.86 10.68
C ILE A 407 -7.62 19.84 12.14
N GLU A 408 -8.75 20.49 12.42
CA GLU A 408 -9.39 20.44 13.74
C GLU A 408 -9.86 19.01 14.07
N PRO A 409 -9.98 18.64 15.36
CA PRO A 409 -10.48 17.32 15.76
C PRO A 409 -11.83 16.97 15.11
N GLU A 410 -11.95 15.77 14.52
CA GLU A 410 -13.10 15.40 13.68
C GLU A 410 -13.96 14.29 14.30
N LEU A 411 -13.45 13.49 15.26
CA LEU A 411 -14.09 12.25 15.69
C LEU A 411 -15.47 12.48 16.33
N ALA A 412 -15.59 13.52 17.15
CA ALA A 412 -16.86 13.90 17.76
C ALA A 412 -17.91 14.29 16.70
N GLY A 413 -17.49 15.02 15.66
CA GLY A 413 -18.35 15.44 14.56
C GLY A 413 -18.93 14.26 13.79
N TYR A 414 -18.12 13.23 13.50
CA TYR A 414 -18.63 12.01 12.84
C TYR A 414 -19.65 11.27 13.71
N THR A 415 -19.45 11.24 15.03
CA THR A 415 -20.38 10.62 15.97
C THR A 415 -21.72 11.36 16.02
N GLU A 416 -21.67 12.69 16.13
CA GLU A 416 -22.86 13.54 16.14
C GLU A 416 -23.65 13.47 14.84
N ASP A 417 -22.96 13.46 13.70
CA ASP A 417 -23.56 13.35 12.38
C ASP A 417 -24.31 12.02 12.20
N LEU A 418 -23.71 10.89 12.60
CA LEU A 418 -24.39 9.60 12.60
C LEU A 418 -25.61 9.56 13.53
N ASN A 419 -25.49 10.10 14.75
CA ASN A 419 -26.61 10.20 15.68
C ASN A 419 -27.76 11.03 15.08
N SER A 420 -27.46 12.13 14.39
CA SER A 420 -28.45 12.99 13.73
C SER A 420 -29.21 12.27 12.60
N LYS A 421 -28.57 11.27 11.99
CA LYS A 421 -29.14 10.37 10.97
C LYS A 421 -29.91 9.18 11.54
N GLY A 422 -30.01 9.07 12.88
CA GLY A 422 -30.77 8.03 13.57
C GLY A 422 -29.94 6.81 14.02
N TYR A 423 -28.63 6.79 13.75
CA TYR A 423 -27.73 5.70 14.13
C TYR A 423 -27.27 5.86 15.58
N THR A 424 -28.11 5.46 16.54
CA THR A 424 -27.89 5.69 18.00
C THR A 424 -27.33 4.47 18.76
N GLY A 425 -27.17 3.33 18.09
CA GLY A 425 -26.60 2.08 18.63
C GLY A 425 -25.24 1.68 18.04
N ILE A 426 -24.58 2.59 17.32
CA ILE A 426 -23.33 2.33 16.61
C ILE A 426 -22.13 2.20 17.54
N THR A 427 -21.16 1.38 17.11
CA THR A 427 -19.90 1.18 17.83
C THR A 427 -18.85 2.23 17.45
N GLU A 428 -17.76 2.31 18.23
CA GLU A 428 -16.59 3.14 17.86
C GLU A 428 -16.02 2.72 16.50
N GLU A 429 -16.00 1.42 16.23
CA GLU A 429 -15.60 0.84 14.95
C GLU A 429 -16.51 1.28 13.78
N ASP A 430 -17.81 1.46 13.99
CA ASP A 430 -18.74 1.99 13.00
C ASP A 430 -18.49 3.48 12.71
N VAL A 431 -18.24 4.28 13.76
CA VAL A 431 -17.88 5.70 13.61
C VAL A 431 -16.60 5.85 12.79
N LEU A 432 -15.59 5.03 13.04
CA LEU A 432 -14.34 5.01 12.27
C LEU A 432 -14.57 4.59 10.81
N THR A 433 -15.43 3.59 10.59
CA THR A 433 -15.84 3.17 9.23
C THR A 433 -16.50 4.31 8.48
N TYR A 434 -17.41 5.02 9.14
CA TYR A 434 -18.09 6.17 8.58
C TYR A 434 -17.15 7.34 8.30
N ALA A 435 -16.22 7.65 9.22
CA ALA A 435 -15.23 8.69 9.03
C ALA A 435 -14.40 8.47 7.75
N MET A 436 -14.01 7.23 7.48
CA MET A 436 -13.20 6.90 6.30
C MET A 436 -14.02 6.77 5.01
N PHE A 437 -15.24 6.25 5.09
CA PHE A 437 -16.07 5.94 3.94
C PHE A 437 -17.56 6.31 4.15
N PRO A 438 -17.92 7.60 4.26
CA PRO A 438 -19.25 8.01 4.72
C PRO A 438 -20.41 7.38 3.95
N GLU A 439 -20.41 7.50 2.61
CA GLU A 439 -21.49 6.98 1.76
C GLU A 439 -21.51 5.44 1.75
N VAL A 440 -20.35 4.80 1.67
CA VAL A 440 -20.24 3.33 1.66
C VAL A 440 -20.71 2.74 2.98
N ALA A 441 -20.33 3.38 4.10
CA ALA A 441 -20.71 2.98 5.43
C ALA A 441 -22.23 3.06 5.62
N ILE A 442 -22.87 4.17 5.21
CA ILE A 442 -24.33 4.31 5.29
C ILE A 442 -25.03 3.21 4.48
N ASN A 443 -24.62 3.01 3.22
CA ASN A 443 -25.19 1.96 2.38
C ASN A 443 -25.04 0.56 3.02
N PHE A 444 -23.89 0.28 3.64
CA PHE A 444 -23.63 -0.97 4.35
C PHE A 444 -24.47 -1.10 5.63
N PHE A 445 -24.61 -0.04 6.43
CA PHE A 445 -25.40 -0.04 7.65
C PHE A 445 -26.88 -0.26 7.37
N GLU A 446 -27.43 0.40 6.34
CA GLU A 446 -28.81 0.19 5.89
C GLU A 446 -29.05 -1.25 5.43
N ALA A 447 -28.15 -1.81 4.62
CA ALA A 447 -28.26 -3.17 4.12
C ALA A 447 -28.24 -4.22 5.24
N ASN A 448 -27.53 -3.95 6.34
CA ASN A 448 -27.35 -4.86 7.46
C ASN A 448 -28.18 -4.49 8.71
N ARG A 449 -29.05 -3.48 8.61
CA ARG A 449 -29.93 -2.98 9.69
C ARG A 449 -29.18 -2.70 10.99
N ARG A 450 -28.04 -2.01 10.88
CA ARG A 450 -27.27 -1.53 12.04
C ARG A 450 -27.95 -0.35 12.73
#